data_AF-A0A962XZK2-F1
#
_entry.id   AF-A0A962XZK2-F1
#
_cell.length_a   1.000
_cell.length_b   1.000
_cell.length_c   1.000
_cell.angle_alpha   90.00
_cell.angle_beta   90.00
_cell.angle_gamma   90.00
#
_symmetry.space_group_name_H-M   'P 1'
#
loop_
_entity.id
_entity.type
_entity.pdbx_description
1 polymer ?
#
loop_
_entity_poly.entity_id
_entity_poly.type
_entity_poly.pdbx_seq_one_letter_code
_entity_poly.pdbx_strand_id
1 'polypeptide(L)'
;FVVGYAAMGGIEASLPGDLPMLAAVIVCGLGYAEGARLSRTLGGWQVISWALVLSLPLMLPIALLTMPASFDHVGPPAWIGLAYVSLFSMLLGFVFWYRGLARGGIAAVGQLQLLQPFMGLGLAALLLHEKVSGTMLVVTLAAVICVAGARKYAN
;
A
#
# COMPACT_ATOMS: atom_id res chain seq x y z
N PHE A 1 -18.38 6.45 -8.28
CA PHE A 1 -18.54 4.97 -8.19
C PHE A 1 -18.27 4.46 -6.78
N VAL A 2 -17.11 4.70 -6.13
CA VAL A 2 -16.85 4.19 -4.76
C VAL A 2 -17.84 4.72 -3.73
N VAL A 3 -18.06 6.04 -3.69
CA VAL A 3 -19.04 6.67 -2.78
C VAL A 3 -20.45 6.13 -3.00
N GLY A 4 -20.83 5.90 -4.26
CA GLY A 4 -22.13 5.30 -4.60
C GLY A 4 -22.25 3.85 -4.13
N TYR A 5 -21.18 3.06 -4.25
CA TYR A 5 -21.14 1.70 -3.71
C TYR A 5 -21.25 1.67 -2.18
N ALA A 6 -20.53 2.57 -1.50
CA ALA A 6 -20.63 2.75 -0.05
C ALA A 6 -22.05 3.18 0.37
N ALA A 7 -22.72 4.05 -0.40
CA ALA A 7 -24.11 4.45 -0.15
C ALA A 7 -25.08 3.28 -0.15
N MET A 8 -24.89 2.30 -1.05
CA MET A 8 -25.72 1.09 -1.08
C MET A 8 -25.48 0.17 0.11
N GLY A 9 -24.30 0.23 0.73
CA GLY A 9 -23.94 -0.54 1.92
C GLY A 9 -24.20 0.18 3.25
N GLY A 10 -24.68 1.42 3.21
CA GLY A 10 -24.74 2.34 4.36
C GLY A 10 -23.44 3.14 4.48
N ILE A 11 -23.51 4.45 4.23
CA ILE A 11 -22.35 5.34 4.45
C ILE A 11 -22.21 5.59 5.95
N GLU A 12 -21.19 5.00 6.55
CA GLU A 12 -20.64 5.48 7.81
C GLU A 12 -19.40 6.33 7.50
N ALA A 13 -19.61 7.63 7.29
CA ALA A 13 -18.50 8.57 7.13
C ALA A 13 -17.84 8.79 8.50
N SER A 14 -16.54 8.50 8.59
CA SER A 14 -15.77 8.62 9.83
C SER A 14 -14.61 9.56 9.60
N LEU A 15 -14.81 10.83 9.94
CA LEU A 15 -13.78 11.86 9.82
C LEU A 15 -12.43 11.45 10.48
N PRO A 16 -12.43 10.78 11.65
CA PRO A 16 -11.19 10.26 12.25
C PRO A 16 -10.47 9.18 11.43
N GLY A 17 -11.16 8.46 10.55
CA GLY A 17 -10.55 7.47 9.64
C GLY A 17 -10.20 8.07 8.27
N ASP A 18 -11.07 8.93 7.74
CA ASP A 18 -10.95 9.49 6.39
C ASP A 18 -9.77 10.46 6.28
N LEU A 19 -9.54 11.29 7.32
CA LEU A 19 -8.47 12.28 7.30
C LEU A 19 -7.07 11.64 7.34
N PRO A 20 -6.78 10.67 8.23
CA PRO A 20 -5.53 9.91 8.17
C PRO A 20 -5.34 9.15 6.87
N MET A 21 -6.42 8.59 6.28
CA MET A 21 -6.33 7.90 4.98
C MET A 21 -5.87 8.86 3.87
N LEU A 22 -6.46 10.06 3.78
CA LEU A 22 -6.05 11.08 2.82
C LEU A 22 -4.60 11.53 3.05
N ALA A 23 -4.23 11.77 4.30
CA ALA A 23 -2.85 12.12 4.65
C ALA A 23 -1.87 11.02 4.23
N ALA A 24 -2.19 9.75 4.50
CA ALA A 24 -1.38 8.61 4.12
C ALA A 24 -1.20 8.52 2.60
N VAL A 25 -2.26 8.70 1.80
CA VAL A 25 -2.16 8.69 0.33
C VAL A 25 -1.18 9.76 -0.17
N ILE A 26 -1.26 10.98 0.36
CA ILE A 26 -0.38 12.09 -0.03
C ILE A 26 1.07 11.78 0.36
N VAL A 27 1.31 11.42 1.63
CA VAL A 27 2.65 11.15 2.16
C VAL A 27 3.29 9.95 1.47
N CYS A 28 2.56 8.87 1.25
CA CYS A 28 3.06 7.69 0.53
C CYS A 28 3.39 8.02 -0.93
N GLY A 29 2.54 8.78 -1.61
CA GLY A 29 2.79 9.22 -2.99
C GLY A 29 4.08 10.03 -3.12
N LEU A 30 4.26 11.03 -2.24
CA LEU A 30 5.49 11.83 -2.17
C LEU A 30 6.71 10.98 -1.82
N GLY A 31 6.58 10.10 -0.82
CA GLY A 31 7.64 9.19 -0.40
C GLY A 31 8.09 8.27 -1.53
N TYR A 32 7.17 7.74 -2.35
CA TYR A 32 7.54 6.93 -3.51
C TYR A 32 8.24 7.75 -4.60
N ALA A 33 7.78 8.97 -4.87
CA ALA A 33 8.40 9.82 -5.87
C ALA A 33 9.84 10.21 -5.48
N GLU A 34 10.03 10.63 -4.23
CA GLU A 34 11.34 10.98 -3.67
C GLU A 34 12.25 9.75 -3.54
N GLY A 35 11.72 8.63 -3.06
CA GLY A 35 12.46 7.37 -2.98
C GLY A 35 12.94 6.88 -4.34
N ALA A 36 12.11 7.00 -5.38
CA ALA A 36 12.50 6.68 -6.76
C ALA A 36 13.59 7.64 -7.28
N ARG A 37 13.51 8.94 -6.96
CA ARG A 37 14.53 9.93 -7.32
C ARG A 37 15.87 9.61 -6.66
N LEU A 38 15.88 9.40 -5.35
CA LEU A 38 17.07 9.04 -4.56
C LEU A 38 17.67 7.71 -5.01
N SER A 39 16.84 6.76 -5.45
CA SER A 39 17.31 5.45 -5.91
C SER A 39 18.14 5.50 -7.18
N ARG A 40 18.08 6.60 -7.94
CA ARG A 40 18.95 6.81 -9.10
C ARG A 40 20.40 7.14 -8.73
N THR A 41 20.62 7.74 -7.55
CA THR A 41 21.95 8.15 -7.09
C THR A 41 22.50 7.21 -6.00
N LEU A 42 21.66 6.81 -5.04
CA LEU A 42 22.03 5.95 -3.91
C LEU A 42 21.73 4.46 -4.15
N GLY A 43 20.92 4.12 -5.15
CA GLY A 43 20.46 2.74 -5.34
C GLY A 43 19.32 2.34 -4.39
N GLY A 44 18.37 1.55 -4.91
CA GLY A 44 17.10 1.24 -4.21
C GLY A 44 17.23 0.55 -2.85
N TRP A 45 18.27 -0.29 -2.66
CA TRP A 45 18.48 -0.97 -1.38
C TRP A 45 18.97 0.00 -0.29
N GLN A 46 19.84 0.97 -0.63
CA GLN A 46 20.32 1.97 0.32
C GLN A 46 19.20 2.92 0.71
N VAL A 47 18.35 3.31 -0.25
CA VAL A 47 17.20 4.19 0.03
C VAL A 47 16.24 3.55 1.04
N ILE A 48 15.85 2.28 0.85
CA ILE A 48 14.94 1.63 1.82
C ILE A 48 15.62 1.38 3.17
N SER A 49 16.91 0.99 3.19
CA SER A 49 17.66 0.84 4.45
C SER A 49 17.74 2.15 5.24
N TRP A 50 18.04 3.27 4.58
CA TRP A 50 18.05 4.57 5.23
C TRP A 50 16.66 5.01 5.68
N ALA A 51 15.62 4.76 4.88
CA ALA A 51 14.24 5.03 5.29
C ALA A 51 13.86 4.27 6.58
N LEU A 52 14.24 2.99 6.69
CA LEU A 52 14.02 2.19 7.89
C LEU A 52 14.77 2.77 9.09
N VAL A 53 16.07 3.06 8.94
CA VAL A 53 16.91 3.63 10.00
C VAL A 53 16.36 4.98 10.49
N LEU A 54 15.93 5.86 9.57
CA LEU A 54 15.36 7.16 9.91
C LEU A 54 13.96 7.06 10.53
N SER A 55 13.19 6.02 10.20
CA SER A 55 11.88 5.77 10.80
C SER A 55 11.96 5.17 12.20
N LEU A 56 13.06 4.47 12.52
CA LEU A 56 13.23 3.72 13.76
C LEU A 56 13.04 4.58 15.03
N PRO A 57 13.60 5.80 15.15
CA PRO A 57 13.45 6.63 16.36
C PRO A 57 12.01 7.02 16.67
N LEU A 58 11.14 7.03 15.66
CA LEU A 58 9.71 7.31 15.84
C LEU A 58 8.91 6.01 16.04
N MET A 59 9.19 4.99 15.23
CA MET A 59 8.42 3.74 15.24
C MET A 59 8.70 2.89 16.48
N LEU A 60 9.94 2.88 16.99
CA LEU A 60 10.30 2.07 18.16
C LEU A 60 9.59 2.54 19.44
N PRO A 61 9.56 3.83 19.80
CA PRO A 61 8.77 4.29 20.94
C PRO A 61 7.28 3.98 20.80
N ILE A 62 6.69 4.17 19.61
CA ILE A 62 5.28 3.86 19.36
C ILE A 62 5.02 2.37 19.57
N ALA A 63 5.89 1.50 19.04
CA ALA A 63 5.78 0.05 19.22
C ALA A 63 5.86 -0.36 20.70
N LEU A 64 6.72 0.28 21.49
CA LEU A 64 6.85 0.01 22.93
C LEU A 64 5.62 0.51 23.71
N LEU A 65 5.11 1.70 23.38
CA LEU A 65 3.93 2.28 24.03
C LEU A 65 2.64 1.54 23.72
N THR A 66 2.57 0.88 22.56
CA THR A 66 1.41 0.08 22.10
C THR A 66 1.61 -1.42 22.27
N MET A 67 2.70 -1.84 22.93
CA MET A 67 3.03 -3.24 23.15
C MET A 67 1.95 -3.92 24.01
N PRO A 68 1.47 -5.12 23.64
CA PRO A 68 0.53 -5.85 24.49
C PRO A 68 1.22 -6.32 25.79
N ALA A 69 0.44 -6.50 26.85
CA ALA A 69 0.95 -6.96 28.14
C ALA A 69 1.52 -8.40 28.10
N SER A 70 1.08 -9.22 27.14
CA SER A 70 1.60 -10.57 26.89
C SER A 70 1.55 -10.92 25.40
N PHE A 71 2.46 -11.81 24.99
CA PHE A 71 2.53 -12.39 23.64
C PHE A 71 1.99 -13.83 23.57
N ASP A 72 1.37 -14.34 24.63
CA ASP A 72 0.92 -15.74 24.71
C ASP A 72 -0.09 -16.13 23.61
N HIS A 73 -0.81 -15.15 23.07
CA HIS A 73 -1.77 -15.34 21.97
C HIS A 73 -1.14 -15.16 20.57
N VAL A 74 0.15 -14.85 20.47
CA VAL A 74 0.84 -14.66 19.20
C VAL A 74 1.44 -15.99 18.74
N GLY A 75 0.64 -16.75 17.98
CA GLY A 75 1.05 -18.04 17.44
C GLY A 75 2.09 -17.95 16.32
N PRO A 76 2.71 -19.09 15.94
CA PRO A 76 3.70 -19.15 14.86
C PRO A 76 3.26 -18.52 13.52
N PRO A 77 1.99 -18.64 13.06
CA PRO A 77 1.56 -18.00 11.82
C PRO A 77 1.71 -16.48 11.83
N ALA A 78 1.47 -15.82 12.96
CA ALA A 78 1.63 -14.37 13.08
C ALA A 78 3.11 -13.96 12.95
N TRP A 79 4.01 -14.70 13.58
CA TRP A 79 5.45 -14.48 13.47
C TRP A 79 6.00 -14.72 12.07
N ILE A 80 5.56 -15.79 11.41
CA ILE A 80 5.92 -16.08 10.01
C ILE A 80 5.37 -14.99 9.09
N GLY A 81 4.12 -14.55 9.29
CA GLY A 81 3.52 -13.44 8.56
C GLY A 81 4.32 -12.15 8.74
N LEU A 82 4.72 -11.82 9.98
CA LEU A 82 5.56 -10.66 10.26
C LEU A 82 6.92 -10.76 9.56
N ALA A 83 7.58 -11.91 9.63
CA ALA A 83 8.86 -12.14 8.96
C ALA A 83 8.73 -12.02 7.43
N TYR A 84 7.67 -12.57 6.85
CA TYR A 84 7.39 -12.49 5.42
C TYR A 84 7.13 -11.05 4.98
N VAL A 85 6.22 -10.35 5.67
CA VAL A 85 5.84 -8.98 5.32
C VAL A 85 7.02 -8.03 5.48
N SER A 86 7.83 -8.16 6.53
CA SER A 86 8.98 -7.27 6.77
C SER A 86 10.15 -7.53 5.81
N LEU A 87 10.57 -8.78 5.64
CA LEU A 87 11.78 -9.11 4.88
C LEU A 87 11.52 -9.22 3.38
N PHE A 88 10.50 -10.00 2.98
CA PHE A 88 10.26 -10.27 1.57
C PHE A 88 9.38 -9.20 0.93
N SER A 89 8.23 -8.90 1.52
CA SER A 89 7.29 -7.94 0.93
C SER A 89 7.80 -6.50 1.02
N MET A 90 8.22 -6.07 2.21
CA MET A 90 8.71 -4.71 2.43
C MET A 90 10.14 -4.54 1.97
N LEU A 91 11.13 -5.13 2.65
CA LEU A 91 12.53 -4.83 2.35
C LEU A 91 12.92 -5.22 0.93
N LEU A 92 12.87 -6.52 0.58
CA LEU A 92 13.27 -7.01 -0.74
C LEU A 92 12.36 -6.47 -1.85
N GLY A 93 11.04 -6.49 -1.61
CA GLY A 93 10.05 -5.93 -2.54
C GLY A 93 10.33 -4.46 -2.87
N PHE A 94 10.63 -3.61 -1.88
CA PHE A 94 10.94 -2.20 -2.12
C PHE A 94 12.27 -1.98 -2.83
N VAL A 95 13.27 -2.83 -2.63
CA VAL A 95 14.51 -2.75 -3.42
C VAL A 95 14.22 -2.86 -4.92
N PHE A 96 13.39 -3.83 -5.31
CA PHE A 96 13.00 -4.02 -6.70
C PHE A 96 12.02 -2.94 -7.17
N TRP A 97 11.06 -2.57 -6.33
CA TRP A 97 10.07 -1.54 -6.64
C TRP A 97 10.72 -0.19 -6.94
N TYR A 98 11.62 0.28 -6.07
CA TYR A 98 12.33 1.54 -6.29
C TYR A 98 13.25 1.50 -7.50
N ARG A 99 13.92 0.37 -7.76
CA ARG A 99 14.66 0.18 -9.02
C ARG A 99 13.75 0.24 -10.24
N GLY A 100 12.58 -0.38 -10.16
CA GLY A 100 11.54 -0.34 -11.19
C GLY A 100 11.11 1.09 -11.47
N LEU A 101 10.70 1.84 -10.43
CA LEU A 101 10.31 3.25 -10.53
C LEU A 101 11.43 4.13 -11.11
N ALA A 102 12.67 3.92 -10.67
CA ALA A 102 13.82 4.69 -11.14
C ALA A 102 14.07 4.52 -12.64
N ARG A 103 13.92 3.29 -13.17
CA ARG A 103 14.17 2.91 -14.57
C ARG A 103 12.97 3.14 -15.49
N GLY A 104 11.78 2.68 -15.10
CA GLY A 104 10.56 2.76 -15.90
C GLY A 104 9.81 4.09 -15.78
N GLY A 105 10.24 4.95 -14.86
CA GLY A 105 9.57 6.22 -14.56
C GLY A 105 8.38 6.03 -13.62
N ILE A 106 8.24 6.96 -12.67
CA ILE A 106 7.24 6.90 -11.59
C ILE A 106 5.82 6.77 -12.15
N ALA A 107 5.49 7.54 -13.18
CA ALA A 107 4.16 7.56 -13.77
C ALA A 107 3.76 6.24 -14.45
N ALA A 108 4.66 5.66 -15.26
CA ALA A 108 4.36 4.45 -16.01
C ALA A 108 4.33 3.22 -15.09
N VAL A 109 5.29 3.10 -14.17
CA VAL A 109 5.33 2.00 -13.19
C VAL A 109 4.17 2.13 -12.19
N GLY A 110 3.77 3.35 -11.84
CA GLY A 110 2.57 3.58 -11.03
C GLY A 110 1.28 3.06 -11.66
N GLN A 111 1.17 3.00 -13.00
CA GLN A 111 0.00 2.40 -13.66
C GLN A 111 -0.11 0.89 -13.39
N LEU A 112 1.00 0.20 -13.13
CA LEU A 112 0.95 -1.22 -12.76
C LEU A 112 0.17 -1.44 -11.47
N GLN A 113 0.14 -0.46 -10.56
CA GLN A 113 -0.68 -0.55 -9.35
C GLN A 113 -2.18 -0.48 -9.62
N LEU A 114 -2.63 -0.06 -10.81
CA LEU A 114 -4.05 -0.16 -11.17
C LEU A 114 -4.52 -1.62 -11.28
N LEU A 115 -3.59 -2.57 -11.41
CA LEU A 115 -3.90 -4.00 -11.34
C LEU A 115 -4.05 -4.50 -9.89
N GLN A 116 -3.48 -3.79 -8.91
CA GLN A 116 -3.44 -4.21 -7.51
C GLN A 116 -4.82 -4.44 -6.90
N PRO A 117 -5.85 -3.60 -7.14
CA PRO A 117 -7.20 -3.86 -6.64
C PRO A 117 -7.79 -5.20 -7.12
N PHE A 118 -7.56 -5.57 -8.38
CA PHE A 118 -8.06 -6.84 -8.92
C PHE A 118 -7.29 -8.03 -8.36
N MET A 119 -5.97 -7.91 -8.26
CA MET A 119 -5.14 -8.92 -7.60
C MET A 119 -5.55 -9.09 -6.14
N GLY A 120 -5.84 -7.99 -5.43
CA GLY A 120 -6.33 -8.01 -4.06
C GLY A 120 -7.64 -8.76 -3.90
N LEU A 121 -8.64 -8.45 -4.74
CA LEU A 121 -9.92 -9.18 -4.76
C LEU A 121 -9.72 -10.67 -5.09
N GLY A 122 -8.89 -10.98 -6.08
CA GLY A 122 -8.60 -12.36 -6.46
C GLY A 122 -7.91 -13.14 -5.34
N LEU A 123 -6.91 -12.57 -4.69
CA LEU A 123 -6.21 -13.18 -3.55
C LEU A 123 -7.13 -13.33 -2.34
N ALA A 124 -8.01 -12.37 -2.06
CA ALA A 124 -9.02 -12.49 -1.00
C ALA A 124 -9.98 -13.65 -1.27
N ALA A 125 -10.46 -13.80 -2.50
CA ALA A 125 -11.31 -14.94 -2.88
C ALA A 125 -10.57 -16.28 -2.78
N LEU A 126 -9.31 -16.34 -3.22
CA LEU A 126 -8.54 -17.59 -3.29
C LEU A 126 -8.00 -18.04 -1.93
N LEU A 127 -7.47 -17.11 -1.13
CA LEU A 127 -6.76 -17.41 0.12
C LEU A 127 -7.61 -17.24 1.37
N LEU A 128 -8.51 -16.23 1.38
CA LEU A 128 -9.38 -15.92 2.52
C LEU A 128 -10.81 -16.45 2.32
N HIS A 129 -11.11 -17.01 1.14
CA HIS A 129 -12.44 -17.50 0.76
C HIS A 129 -13.53 -16.42 0.86
N GLU A 130 -13.17 -15.15 0.68
CA GLU A 130 -14.11 -14.04 0.70
C GLU A 130 -14.99 -14.01 -0.57
N LYS A 131 -16.25 -13.61 -0.40
CA LYS A 131 -17.20 -13.48 -1.52
C LYS A 131 -16.97 -12.17 -2.27
N VAL A 132 -16.31 -12.25 -3.42
CA VAL A 132 -16.18 -11.12 -4.35
C VAL A 132 -17.47 -10.97 -5.16
N SER A 133 -18.24 -9.92 -4.88
CA SER A 133 -19.49 -9.65 -5.60
C SER A 133 -19.20 -9.03 -6.98
N GLY A 134 -20.12 -9.24 -7.94
CA GLY A 134 -20.03 -8.60 -9.25
C GLY A 134 -20.01 -7.07 -9.16
N THR A 135 -20.70 -6.50 -8.16
CA THR A 135 -20.68 -5.05 -7.89
C THR A 135 -19.31 -4.54 -7.45
N MET A 136 -18.55 -5.31 -6.66
CA MET A 136 -17.17 -4.94 -6.30
C MET A 136 -16.29 -4.83 -7.55
N LEU A 137 -16.37 -5.81 -8.45
CA LEU A 137 -15.61 -5.82 -9.69
C LEU A 137 -15.94 -4.62 -10.59
N VAL A 138 -17.23 -4.30 -10.76
CA VAL A 138 -17.68 -3.17 -11.57
C VAL A 138 -17.17 -1.84 -10.99
N VAL A 139 -17.26 -1.65 -9.68
CA VAL A 139 -16.82 -0.43 -9.01
C VAL A 139 -15.30 -0.28 -9.08
N THR A 140 -14.57 -1.37 -8.86
CA THR A 140 -13.11 -1.40 -9.02
C THR A 140 -12.68 -1.10 -10.44
N LEU A 141 -13.37 -1.66 -11.45
CA LEU A 141 -13.10 -1.37 -12.85
C LEU A 141 -13.39 0.10 -13.19
N ALA A 142 -14.51 0.65 -12.74
CA ALA A 142 -14.83 2.06 -12.91
C ALA A 142 -13.77 2.97 -12.26
N ALA A 143 -13.25 2.59 -11.08
CA ALA A 143 -12.16 3.28 -10.41
C ALA A 143 -10.90 3.34 -11.27
N VAL A 144 -10.47 2.19 -11.75
CA VAL A 144 -9.27 2.05 -12.55
C VAL A 144 -9.39 2.83 -13.87
N ILE A 145 -10.53 2.74 -14.56
CA ILE A 145 -10.79 3.51 -15.78
C ILE A 145 -10.77 5.02 -15.50
N CYS A 146 -11.36 5.46 -14.39
CA CYS A 146 -11.35 6.88 -14.01
C CYS A 146 -9.93 7.40 -13.76
N VAL A 147 -9.10 6.64 -13.04
CA VAL A 147 -7.72 7.04 -12.73
C VAL A 147 -6.86 7.00 -14.01
N ALA A 148 -6.98 5.95 -14.82
CA ALA A 148 -6.28 5.86 -16.11
C ALA A 148 -6.69 6.99 -17.06
N GLY A 149 -7.98 7.31 -17.10
CA GLY A 149 -8.54 8.42 -17.89
C GLY A 149 -8.01 9.77 -17.43
N ALA A 150 -8.10 10.09 -16.13
CA ALA A 150 -7.58 11.34 -15.57
C ALA A 150 -6.10 11.55 -15.90
N ARG A 151 -5.29 10.47 -15.88
CA ARG A 151 -3.88 10.54 -16.25
C ARG A 151 -3.66 10.87 -17.73
N LYS A 152 -4.48 10.32 -18.63
CA LYS A 152 -4.37 10.58 -20.09
C LYS A 152 -4.55 12.07 -20.41
N TYR A 153 -5.36 12.79 -19.64
CA TYR A 153 -5.64 14.22 -19.83
C TYR A 153 -4.79 15.15 -18.95
N ALA A 154 -3.94 14.60 -18.09
CA ALA A 154 -3.03 15.37 -17.23
C ALA A 154 -1.65 15.63 -17.90
N ASN A 155 -1.45 15.15 -19.13
CA ASN A 155 -0.25 15.37 -19.94
C ASN A 155 -0.56 16.34 -21.08
#